data_AF-A0A6I1FFN0-F1
#
_entry.id   AF-A0A6I1FFN0-F1
#
_cell.length_a   1.000
_cell.length_b   1.000
_cell.length_c   1.000
_cell.angle_alpha   90.00
_cell.angle_beta   90.00
_cell.angle_gamma   90.00
#
_symmetry.space_group_name_H-M   'P 1'
#
loop_
_entity.id
_entity.type
_entity.pdbx_description
1 polymer ?
#
loop_
_entity_poly.entity_id
_entity_poly.type
_entity_poly.pdbx_seq_one_letter_code
_entity_poly.pdbx_strand_id
1 'polypeptide(L)' 'MKGSWVVKKLTFVIPIMILVGALSLWMLNKDYSEIDLQIRWLITAGAVVLSGVISFFLLGSDGENMDSPPSPYNNRKKK' A
#
# COMPACT_ATOMS: atom_id res chain seq x y z
N MET A 1 -25.74 2.47 -3.79
CA MET A 1 -24.57 2.52 -2.88
C MET A 1 -23.35 2.02 -3.65
N LYS A 2 -22.45 2.90 -4.10
CA LYS A 2 -21.35 2.61 -5.07
C LYS A 2 -19.96 2.96 -4.52
N GLY A 3 -19.78 2.86 -3.20
CA GLY A 3 -18.53 3.25 -2.51
C GLY A 3 -17.63 2.08 -2.04
N SER A 4 -18.02 0.83 -2.27
CA SER A 4 -17.36 -0.35 -1.65
C SER A 4 -16.02 -0.75 -2.26
N TRP A 5 -15.69 -0.30 -3.48
CA TRP A 5 -14.47 -0.72 -4.18
C TRP A 5 -13.22 0.03 -3.71
N VAL A 6 -13.37 1.29 -3.32
CA VAL A 6 -12.24 2.14 -2.91
C VAL A 6 -11.73 1.72 -1.53
N VAL A 7 -12.63 1.43 -0.60
CA VAL A 7 -12.29 1.03 0.78
C VAL A 7 -11.50 -0.27 0.84
N LYS A 8 -11.79 -1.24 -0.03
CA LYS A 8 -11.05 -2.52 -0.07
C LYS A 8 -9.62 -2.35 -0.57
N LYS A 9 -9.43 -1.53 -1.60
CA LYS A 9 -8.09 -1.15 -2.06
C LYS A 9 -7.31 -0.39 -0.99
N LEU A 10 -7.97 0.53 -0.28
CA LEU A 10 -7.33 1.29 0.79
C LEU A 10 -6.86 0.40 1.94
N THR A 11 -7.58 -0.67 2.29
CA THR A 11 -7.14 -1.63 3.34
C THR A 11 -5.78 -2.26 3.05
N PHE A 12 -5.42 -2.46 1.78
CA PHE A 12 -4.10 -2.98 1.38
C PHE A 12 -3.06 -1.87 1.19
N VAL A 13 -3.48 -0.69 0.73
CA VAL A 13 -2.58 0.45 0.49
C VAL A 13 -2.11 1.10 1.81
N ILE A 14 -2.97 1.20 2.81
CA ILE A 14 -2.66 1.80 4.13
C ILE A 14 -1.42 1.17 4.79
N PRO A 15 -1.30 -0.17 4.96
CA PRO A 15 -0.11 -0.75 5.59
C PRO A 15 1.17 -0.49 4.81
N ILE A 16 1.10 -0.41 3.48
CA ILE A 16 2.24 -0.08 2.62
C ILE A 16 2.67 1.37 2.84
N MET A 17 1.72 2.31 2.90
CA MET A 17 2.03 3.72 3.17
C MET A 17 2.67 3.91 4.56
N ILE A 18 2.20 3.19 5.57
CA ILE A 18 2.78 3.21 6.92
C ILE A 18 4.21 2.65 6.90
N LEU A 19 4.43 1.52 6.22
CA LEU A 19 5.75 0.89 6.09
C LEU A 19 6.76 1.86 5.43
N VAL A 20 6.37 2.45 4.30
CA VAL A 20 7.24 3.38 3.55
C VAL A 20 7.50 4.65 4.34
N GLY A 21 6.48 5.19 5.02
CA GLY A 21 6.65 6.35 5.89
C GLY A 21 7.66 6.08 7.01
N ALA A 22 7.51 4.94 7.71
CA ALA A 22 8.42 4.54 8.77
C ALA A 22 9.85 4.31 8.27
N LEU A 23 10.02 3.66 7.11
CA LEU A 23 11.33 3.43 6.50
C LEU A 23 12.00 4.75 6.09
N SER A 24 11.26 5.66 5.46
CA SER A 24 11.77 6.97 5.06
C SER A 24 12.20 7.79 6.28
N LEU A 25 11.36 7.84 7.32
CA LEU A 25 11.70 8.51 8.58
C LEU A 25 12.91 7.87 9.26
N TRP A 26 13.00 6.54 9.27
CA TRP A 26 14.12 5.84 9.87
C TRP A 26 15.43 6.10 9.13
N MET A 27 15.43 6.04 7.80
CA MET A 27 16.59 6.31 6.96
C MET A 27 17.05 7.76 7.08
N LEU A 28 16.11 8.72 7.04
CA LEU A 28 16.41 10.13 7.23
C LEU A 28 16.92 10.44 8.64
N ASN A 29 16.47 9.69 9.65
CA ASN A 29 16.94 9.84 11.02
C ASN A 29 18.31 9.24 11.27
N LYS A 30 18.63 8.15 10.58
CA LYS A 30 19.87 7.43 10.79
C LYS A 30 21.04 8.00 9.99
N ASP A 31 20.84 8.30 8.72
CA ASP A 31 21.93 8.65 7.80
C ASP A 31 21.93 10.13 7.39
N TYR A 32 20.82 10.85 7.61
CA TYR A 32 20.61 12.21 7.13
C TYR A 32 20.09 13.16 8.21
N SER A 33 20.61 13.04 9.43
CA SER A 33 20.23 13.92 10.54
C SER A 33 20.66 15.38 10.34
N GLU A 34 21.61 15.60 9.44
CA GLU A 34 22.08 16.94 9.02
C GLU A 34 21.09 17.66 8.08
N ILE A 35 20.13 16.93 7.51
CA ILE A 35 19.12 17.51 6.62
C ILE A 35 18.03 18.20 7.44
N ASP A 36 17.69 19.42 7.04
CA ASP A 36 16.64 20.21 7.65
C ASP A 36 15.30 19.45 7.71
N LEU A 37 14.56 19.65 8.80
CA LEU A 37 13.25 19.03 9.04
C LEU A 37 12.29 19.23 7.86
N GLN A 38 12.31 20.41 7.22
CA GLN A 38 11.42 20.71 6.11
C GLN A 38 11.66 19.79 4.90
N ILE A 39 12.92 19.52 4.59
CA ILE A 39 13.32 18.66 3.46
C ILE A 39 12.99 17.19 3.79
N ARG A 40 13.20 16.78 5.05
CA ARG A 40 12.84 15.43 5.52
C ARG A 40 11.36 15.12 5.37
N TRP A 41 10.50 16.08 5.71
CA TRP A 41 9.06 15.97 5.50
C TRP A 41 8.70 15.90 4.02
N LEU A 42 9.37 16.67 3.17
CA LEU A 42 9.13 16.68 1.73
C LEU A 42 9.49 15.34 1.07
N ILE A 43 10.63 14.75 1.46
CA ILE A 43 11.06 13.43 0.99
C ILE A 43 10.09 12.34 1.47
N THR A 44 9.73 12.37 2.76
CA THR A 44 8.80 11.40 3.34
C THR A 44 7.42 11.51 2.68
N ALA A 45 6.91 12.72 2.47
CA ALA A 45 5.66 12.95 1.76
C ALA A 45 5.73 12.43 0.31
N GLY A 46 6.83 12.71 -0.40
CA GLY A 46 7.06 12.21 -1.75
C GLY A 46 7.10 10.68 -1.82
N ALA A 47 7.84 10.04 -0.90
CA ALA A 47 7.96 8.58 -0.83
C ALA A 47 6.60 7.90 -0.54
N VAL A 48 5.85 8.43 0.43
CA VAL A 48 4.53 7.91 0.80
C VAL A 48 3.51 8.07 -0.33
N VAL A 49 3.48 9.24 -0.99
CA VAL A 49 2.60 9.50 -2.14
C VAL A 49 2.97 8.59 -3.31
N LEU A 50 4.26 8.52 -3.67
CA LEU A 50 4.74 7.68 -4.76
C LEU A 50 4.38 6.21 -4.53
N SER A 51 4.60 5.70 -3.33
CA SER A 51 4.23 4.33 -2.95
C SER A 51 2.72 4.09 -3.02
N GLY A 52 1.92 5.06 -2.58
CA GLY A 52 0.45 4.99 -2.67
C GLY A 52 -0.01 4.91 -4.13
N VAL A 53 0.59 5.71 -5.02
CA VAL A 53 0.28 5.70 -6.46
C VAL A 53 0.66 4.37 -7.10
N ILE A 54 1.87 3.85 -6.83
CA ILE A 54 2.34 2.57 -7.38
C ILE A 54 1.45 1.42 -6.89
N SER A 55 1.13 1.37 -5.59
CA SER A 55 0.22 0.35 -5.05
C SER A 55 -1.17 0.45 -5.63
N PHE A 56 -1.70 1.67 -5.82
CA PHE A 56 -3.01 1.86 -6.42
C PHE A 56 -3.05 1.38 -7.88
N PHE A 57 -1.98 1.64 -8.63
CA PHE A 57 -1.82 1.23 -10.02
C PHE A 57 -1.68 -0.29 -10.14
N LEU A 58 -0.81 -0.90 -9.32
CA LEU A 58 -0.57 -2.34 -9.30
C LEU A 58 -1.82 -3.11 -8.87
N LEU A 59 -2.47 -2.68 -7.77
CA LEU A 59 -3.73 -3.25 -7.31
C LEU A 59 -4.92 -2.89 -8.23
N GLY A 60 -4.75 -1.95 -9.16
CA GLY A 60 -5.74 -1.56 -10.18
C GLY A 60 -5.83 -2.53 -11.35
N SER A 61 -4.75 -3.26 -11.64
CA SER A 61 -4.77 -4.33 -12.65
C SER A 61 -5.12 -5.70 -12.04
N ASP A 62 -4.76 -5.96 -10.78
CA ASP A 62 -4.94 -7.29 -10.16
C ASP A 62 -6.14 -7.38 -9.18
N GLY A 63 -6.68 -6.24 -8.76
CA GLY A 63 -7.69 -6.14 -7.71
C GLY A 63 -9.10 -6.59 -8.09
N GLU A 64 -9.38 -6.93 -9.35
CA GLU A 64 -10.66 -7.52 -9.74
C GLU A 64 -10.82 -8.99 -9.29
N ASN A 65 -9.71 -9.66 -8.92
CA ASN A 65 -9.71 -11.07 -8.57
C ASN A 65 -9.60 -11.37 -7.07
N MET A 66 -9.28 -10.36 -6.24
CA MET A 66 -9.13 -10.55 -4.78
C MET A 66 -10.43 -10.40 -3.99
N ASP A 67 -11.54 -10.12 -4.68
CA ASP A 67 -12.87 -9.94 -4.10
C ASP A 67 -13.74 -11.20 -4.10
N SER A 68 -13.18 -12.34 -4.49
CA SER A 68 -13.77 -13.62 -4.13
C SER A 68 -13.30 -13.98 -2.71
N PRO A 69 -14.20 -14.24 -1.74
CA PRO A 69 -13.80 -14.95 -0.52
C PRO A 69 -13.05 -16.22 -0.97
N PRO A 70 -12.03 -16.70 -0.22
CA PRO A 70 -11.26 -17.88 -0.63
C PRO A 70 -12.25 -18.93 -1.10
N SER A 71 -12.24 -19.20 -2.42
CA SER A 71 -13.19 -20.13 -3.03
C SER A 71 -13.14 -21.39 -2.18
N PRO A 72 -14.27 -21.88 -1.64
CA PRO A 72 -14.23 -23.12 -0.89
C PRO A 72 -13.61 -24.14 -1.83
N TYR A 73 -12.45 -24.66 -1.46
CA TYR A 73 -11.77 -25.71 -2.19
C TYR A 73 -12.70 -26.93 -2.21
N ASN A 74 -13.55 -27.00 -3.24
CA ASN A 74 -14.56 -28.02 -3.40
C ASN A 74 -13.87 -29.25 -3.97
N ASN A 75 -13.41 -30.11 -3.07
CA ASN A 75 -12.92 -31.44 -3.39
C ASN A 75 -14.12 -32.37 -3.64
N ARG A 76 -14.93 -32.07 -4.66
CA ARG A 76 -15.92 -33.01 -5.22
C ARG A 76 -15.82 -32.99 -6.73
N LYS A 77 -15.00 -33.90 -7.26
CA LYS A 77 -15.39 -34.96 -8.21
C LYS A 77 -14.13 -35.54 -8.87
N LYS A 78 -13.86 -36.81 -8.58
CA LYS A 78 -13.79 -37.90 -9.56
C LYS A 78 -13.21 -39.15 -8.89
N LYS A 79 -14.05 -40.07 -8.43
CA LYS A 79 -14.31 -41.34 -9.12
C LYS A 79 -15.52 -42.02 -8.48
#